data_AF-A0A354Z3J6-F1
#
_entry.id   AF-A0A354Z3J6-F1
#
_cell.length_a   1.000
_cell.length_b   1.000
_cell.length_c   1.000
_cell.angle_alpha   90.00
_cell.angle_beta   90.00
_cell.angle_gamma   90.00
#
_symmetry.space_group_name_H-M   'P 1'
#
loop_
_entity.id
_entity.type
_entity.pdbx_description
1 polymer ?
#
loop_
_entity_poly.entity_id
_entity_poly.type
_entity_poly.pdbx_seq_one_letter_code
_entity_poly.pdbx_strand_id
1 'polypeptide(L)'
;INTAPLREGFARYLPVAALVAIVMAVEMVVLLGSQRFGQVFDSPDPAGAIGNTAWLGQALFTDFVIPFELAAVILTVAIVIAIALTLRRRPGTKHQDPALQVQVRREDRVRLVKMKAESTKEASE
;
A
#
# COMPACT_ATOMS: atom_id res chain seq x y z
N ILE A 1 -34.09 -11.29 15.99
CA ILE A 1 -32.62 -11.42 15.95
C ILE A 1 -32.17 -11.83 17.34
N ASN A 2 -31.56 -13.01 17.50
CA ASN A 2 -31.14 -13.52 18.81
C ASN A 2 -29.81 -12.87 19.21
N THR A 3 -29.85 -11.93 20.15
CA THR A 3 -28.69 -11.15 20.62
C THR A 3 -27.96 -11.79 21.80
N ALA A 4 -28.39 -12.98 22.26
CA ALA A 4 -27.77 -13.70 23.36
C ALA A 4 -26.28 -14.06 23.12
N PRO A 5 -25.85 -14.50 21.91
CA PRO A 5 -24.46 -14.88 21.66
C PRO A 5 -23.47 -13.70 21.77
N LEU A 6 -23.93 -12.45 21.59
CA LEU A 6 -23.10 -11.25 21.69
C LEU A 6 -22.75 -10.89 23.15
N ARG A 7 -23.54 -11.38 24.12
CA ARG A 7 -23.36 -11.08 25.56
C ARG A 7 -22.60 -12.17 26.31
N GLU A 8 -22.56 -13.38 25.77
CA GLU A 8 -22.02 -14.57 26.43
C GLU A 8 -20.48 -14.51 26.63
N GLY A 9 -19.78 -13.71 25.83
CA GLY A 9 -18.34 -13.44 25.98
C GLY A 9 -17.99 -12.16 26.74
N PHE A 10 -18.88 -11.16 26.76
CA PHE A 10 -18.58 -9.82 27.28
C PHE A 10 -18.27 -9.84 28.79
N ALA A 11 -19.11 -10.53 29.58
CA ALA A 11 -18.93 -10.62 31.02
C ALA A 11 -17.67 -11.40 31.43
N ARG A 12 -17.20 -12.33 30.57
CA ARG A 12 -15.99 -13.14 30.84
C ARG A 12 -14.70 -12.31 30.72
N TYR A 13 -14.63 -11.36 29.78
CA TYR A 13 -13.46 -10.50 29.58
C TYR A 13 -13.51 -9.18 30.37
N LEU A 14 -14.69 -8.83 30.91
CA LEU A 14 -14.90 -7.63 31.73
C LEU A 14 -13.88 -7.45 32.87
N PRO A 15 -13.57 -8.46 33.73
CA PRO A 15 -12.58 -8.28 34.79
C PRO A 15 -11.17 -8.00 34.28
N VAL A 16 -10.79 -8.61 33.14
CA VAL A 16 -9.48 -8.36 32.50
C VAL A 16 -9.44 -6.96 31.90
N ALA A 17 -10.49 -6.55 31.20
CA ALA A 17 -10.60 -5.22 30.64
C ALA A 17 -10.60 -4.12 31.72
N ALA A 18 -11.28 -4.35 32.84
CA ALA A 18 -11.29 -3.45 33.98
C ALA A 18 -9.90 -3.30 34.60
N LEU A 19 -9.15 -4.40 34.76
CA LEU A 19 -7.78 -4.36 35.23
C LEU A 19 -6.89 -3.53 34.30
N VAL A 20 -6.95 -3.77 32.98
CA VAL A 20 -6.17 -3.00 31.99
C VAL A 20 -6.55 -1.51 32.01
N ALA A 21 -7.84 -1.19 32.09
CA ALA A 21 -8.32 0.19 32.17
C ALA A 21 -7.82 0.89 33.44
N ILE A 22 -7.80 0.20 34.58
CA ILE A 22 -7.27 0.74 35.84
C ILE A 22 -5.76 1.00 35.71
N VAL A 23 -5.00 0.05 35.14
CA VAL A 23 -3.57 0.23 34.92
C VAL A 23 -3.30 1.45 34.04
N MET A 24 -3.99 1.57 32.91
CA MET A 24 -3.86 2.76 32.04
C MET A 24 -4.28 4.05 32.72
N ALA A 25 -5.33 4.04 33.54
CA ALA A 25 -5.76 5.22 34.29
C ALA A 25 -4.70 5.64 35.32
N VAL A 26 -4.10 4.69 36.03
CA VAL A 26 -3.00 4.94 36.97
C VAL A 26 -1.78 5.49 36.22
N GLU A 27 -1.39 4.90 35.10
CA GLU A 27 -0.30 5.41 34.26
C GLU A 27 -0.56 6.84 33.81
N MET A 28 -1.78 7.16 33.36
CA MET A 28 -2.15 8.52 32.97
C MET A 28 -2.07 9.50 34.14
N VAL A 29 -2.56 9.13 35.33
CA VAL A 29 -2.47 10.00 36.52
C VAL A 29 -1.01 10.21 36.93
N VAL A 30 -0.17 9.17 36.87
CA VAL A 30 1.27 9.27 37.20
C VAL A 30 2.01 10.14 36.18
N LEU A 31 1.74 9.96 34.88
CA LEU A 31 2.37 10.73 33.82
C LEU A 31 1.95 12.21 33.89
N LEU A 32 0.65 12.49 33.95
CA LEU A 32 0.11 13.86 33.97
C LEU A 32 0.36 14.56 35.31
N GLY A 33 0.36 13.83 36.43
CA GLY A 33 0.62 14.37 37.76
C GLY A 33 2.11 14.60 38.07
N SER A 34 3.01 14.10 37.22
CA SER A 34 4.44 14.36 37.36
C SER A 34 4.74 15.84 37.09
N GLN A 35 5.51 16.49 37.98
CA GLN A 35 5.96 17.89 37.80
C GLN A 35 6.77 18.10 36.50
N ARG A 36 7.32 17.01 35.95
CA ARG A 36 7.97 16.99 34.62
C ARG A 36 6.99 17.26 33.49
N PHE A 37 5.74 16.84 33.63
CA PHE A 37 4.68 17.13 32.66
C PHE A 37 4.37 18.64 32.66
N GLY A 38 4.24 19.27 33.83
CA GLY A 38 4.00 20.72 33.94
C GLY A 38 5.05 21.60 33.27
N GLN A 39 6.34 21.24 33.37
CA GLN A 39 7.44 21.97 32.71
C GLN A 39 7.40 21.87 31.17
N VAL A 40 6.74 20.85 30.61
CA VAL A 40 6.56 20.69 29.16
C VAL A 40 5.49 21.67 28.64
N PHE A 41 4.48 22.02 29.44
CA PHE A 41 3.42 22.96 29.04
C PHE A 41 3.75 24.42 29.36
N ASP A 42 4.74 24.68 30.21
CA ASP A 42 5.22 26.04 30.53
C ASP A 42 6.20 26.59 29.47
N SER A 43 6.55 25.79 28.47
CA SER A 43 7.32 26.28 27.33
C SER A 43 6.43 27.19 26.47
N PRO A 44 6.87 28.42 26.14
CA PRO A 44 6.10 29.32 25.26
C PRO A 44 5.73 28.59 23.98
N ASP A 45 4.46 28.68 23.57
CA ASP A 45 4.02 28.11 22.30
C ASP A 45 4.89 28.70 21.17
N PRO A 46 5.78 27.89 20.55
CA PRO A 46 6.70 28.40 19.56
C PRO A 46 5.96 28.81 18.27
N ALA A 47 4.70 28.38 18.10
CA ALA A 47 3.82 28.82 17.04
C ALA A 47 3.00 30.06 17.38
N GLY A 48 2.97 30.52 18.64
CA GLY A 48 2.12 31.61 19.10
C GLY A 48 2.37 32.95 18.40
N ALA A 49 3.59 33.20 17.91
CA ALA A 49 3.96 34.45 17.24
C ALA A 49 3.83 34.43 15.71
N ILE A 50 3.96 33.25 15.08
CA ILE A 50 4.05 33.09 13.62
C ILE A 50 2.94 32.21 13.02
N GLY A 51 2.15 31.55 13.87
CA GLY A 51 1.10 30.60 13.50
C GLY A 51 1.61 29.17 13.28
N ASN A 52 0.73 28.19 13.54
CA ASN A 52 1.05 26.76 13.50
C ASN A 52 1.64 26.30 12.15
N THR A 53 1.09 26.77 11.03
CA THR A 53 1.55 26.36 9.70
C THR A 53 2.96 26.88 9.39
N ALA A 54 3.26 28.12 9.75
CA ALA A 54 4.58 28.71 9.52
C ALA A 54 5.63 28.06 10.41
N TRP A 55 5.30 27.85 11.69
CA TRP A 55 6.18 27.14 12.63
C TRP A 55 6.45 25.71 12.17
N LEU A 56 5.41 24.96 11.76
CA LEU A 56 5.58 23.59 11.28
C LEU A 56 6.43 23.53 10.02
N GLY A 57 6.25 24.47 9.09
CA GLY A 57 7.10 24.60 7.91
C GLY A 57 8.56 24.82 8.30
N GLN A 58 8.84 25.75 9.21
CA GLN A 58 10.20 26.02 9.68
C GLN A 58 10.83 24.79 10.34
N ALA A 59 10.10 24.10 11.22
CA ALA A 59 10.57 22.89 11.88
C ALA A 59 10.87 21.77 10.86
N LEU A 60 9.98 21.53 9.89
CA LEU A 60 10.14 20.49 8.88
C LEU A 60 11.35 20.74 7.97
N PHE A 61 11.58 21.99 7.57
CA PHE A 61 12.63 22.33 6.60
C PHE A 61 13.96 22.76 7.23
N THR A 62 14.02 22.95 8.56
CA THR A 62 15.25 23.33 9.27
C THR A 62 15.73 22.22 10.20
N ASP A 63 14.91 21.85 11.17
CA ASP A 63 15.32 20.93 12.25
C ASP A 63 15.11 19.46 11.87
N PHE A 64 14.08 19.17 11.08
CA PHE A 64 13.65 17.81 10.71
C PHE A 64 13.81 17.50 9.21
N VAL A 65 14.78 18.12 8.56
CA VAL A 65 15.03 17.91 7.12
C VAL A 65 15.28 16.44 6.78
N ILE A 66 16.08 15.72 7.59
CA ILE A 66 16.42 14.32 7.33
C ILE A 66 15.20 13.38 7.46
N PRO A 67 14.40 13.44 8.56
CA PRO A 67 13.14 12.70 8.63
C PRO A 67 12.16 13.02 7.48
N PHE A 68 12.07 14.29 7.06
CA PHE A 68 11.20 14.70 5.97
C PHE A 68 11.64 14.11 4.63
N GLU A 69 12.94 14.14 4.31
CA GLU A 69 13.48 13.50 3.11
C GLU A 69 13.27 11.99 3.11
N LEU A 70 13.48 11.34 4.26
CA LEU A 70 13.24 9.92 4.40
C LEU A 70 11.77 9.56 4.13
N ALA A 71 10.83 10.37 4.63
CA ALA A 71 9.40 10.21 4.33
C ALA A 71 9.11 10.34 2.82
N ALA A 72 9.76 11.27 2.12
CA ALA A 72 9.63 11.41 0.67
C ALA A 72 10.13 10.18 -0.09
N VAL A 73 11.27 9.61 0.31
CA VAL A 73 11.80 8.36 -0.26
C VAL A 73 10.85 7.19 0.02
N ILE A 74 10.34 7.07 1.25
CA ILE A 74 9.37 6.03 1.62
C ILE A 74 8.13 6.14 0.75
N LEU A 75 7.58 7.35 0.55
CA LEU A 75 6.41 7.57 -0.30
C LEU A 75 6.70 7.18 -1.76
N THR A 76 7.90 7.47 -2.25
CA THR A 76 8.33 7.12 -3.61
C THR A 76 8.36 5.60 -3.80
N VAL A 77 8.97 4.88 -2.85
CA VAL A 77 9.01 3.42 -2.84
C VAL A 77 7.61 2.83 -2.71
N ALA A 78 6.76 3.42 -1.87
CA ALA A 78 5.38 2.98 -1.68
C ALA A 78 4.58 3.01 -2.99
N ILE A 79 4.74 4.05 -3.82
CA ILE A 79 4.08 4.14 -5.13
C ILE A 79 4.54 3.00 -6.05
N VAL A 80 5.86 2.74 -6.11
CA VAL A 80 6.41 1.65 -6.92
C VAL A 80 5.83 0.29 -6.49
N ILE A 81 5.79 0.04 -5.18
CA ILE A 81 5.22 -1.20 -4.62
C ILE A 81 3.73 -1.30 -4.92
N ALA A 82 2.96 -0.23 -4.70
CA ALA A 82 1.52 -0.21 -4.93
C ALA A 82 1.17 -0.53 -6.40
N ILE A 83 1.89 0.08 -7.35
CA ILE A 83 1.72 -0.21 -8.77
C ILE A 83 2.11 -1.66 -9.08
N ALA A 84 3.26 -2.12 -8.60
CA ALA A 84 3.72 -3.49 -8.84
C ALA A 84 2.72 -4.55 -8.32
N LEU A 85 2.09 -4.30 -7.17
CA LEU A 85 1.10 -5.20 -6.57
C LEU A 85 -0.24 -5.20 -7.30
N THR A 86 -0.63 -4.06 -7.87
CA THR A 86 -1.94 -3.90 -8.53
C THR A 86 -1.87 -4.14 -10.05
N LEU A 87 -0.67 -4.13 -10.64
CA LEU A 87 -0.47 -4.35 -12.06
C LEU A 87 -0.73 -5.82 -12.43
N ARG A 88 -1.96 -6.11 -12.83
CA ARG A 88 -2.39 -7.45 -13.26
C ARG A 88 -2.28 -7.61 -14.77
N ARG A 89 -1.56 -8.65 -15.22
CA ARG A 89 -1.61 -9.07 -16.64
C ARG A 89 -2.87 -9.89 -16.90
N ARG A 90 -3.58 -9.57 -17.98
CA ARG A 90 -4.76 -10.33 -18.42
C ARG A 90 -4.31 -11.58 -19.18
N PRO A 91 -4.75 -12.79 -18.80
CA PRO A 91 -4.48 -14.00 -19.58
C PRO A 91 -5.20 -13.92 -20.93
N GLY A 92 -4.52 -14.37 -22.00
CA GLY A 92 -5.05 -14.35 -23.37
C GLY A 92 -4.68 -13.11 -24.20
N THR A 93 -4.00 -12.12 -23.62
CA THR A 93 -3.51 -10.97 -24.40
C THR A 93 -2.31 -11.38 -25.25
N LYS A 94 -2.47 -11.28 -26.58
CA LYS A 94 -1.38 -11.48 -27.54
C LYS A 94 -0.48 -10.25 -27.53
N HIS A 95 0.80 -10.43 -27.26
CA HIS A 95 1.81 -9.39 -27.37
C HIS A 95 2.74 -9.75 -28.53
N GLN A 96 3.11 -8.76 -29.32
CA GLN A 96 4.12 -8.92 -30.36
C GLN A 96 5.46 -8.50 -29.79
N ASP A 97 6.49 -9.29 -30.08
CA ASP A 97 7.88 -8.91 -29.84
C ASP A 97 8.46 -8.36 -31.15
N PRO A 98 8.70 -7.04 -31.26
CA PRO A 98 9.25 -6.44 -32.46
C PRO A 98 10.65 -6.96 -32.80
N ALA A 99 11.46 -7.30 -31.79
CA ALA A 99 12.81 -7.81 -32.02
C ALA A 99 12.74 -9.16 -32.75
N LEU A 100 11.83 -10.04 -32.34
CA LEU A 100 11.58 -11.30 -33.03
C LEU A 100 11.02 -11.08 -34.45
N GLN A 101 10.21 -10.05 -34.69
CA GLN A 101 9.68 -9.74 -36.03
C GLN A 101 10.73 -9.20 -37.01
N VAL A 102 11.73 -8.45 -36.51
CA VAL A 102 12.80 -7.89 -37.33
C VAL A 102 13.85 -8.93 -37.70
N GLN A 103 14.10 -9.91 -36.82
CA GLN A 103 15.11 -10.96 -37.04
C GLN A 103 14.67 -12.06 -38.02
N VAL A 104 13.43 -12.03 -38.53
CA VAL A 104 12.88 -13.07 -39.41
C VAL A 104 13.62 -13.10 -40.75
N ARG A 105 14.12 -14.27 -41.14
CA ARG A 105 14.82 -14.48 -42.41
C ARG A 105 13.86 -14.87 -43.53
N ARG A 106 14.33 -14.80 -44.78
CA ARG A 106 13.56 -15.23 -45.97
C ARG A 106 13.04 -16.67 -45.84
N GLU A 107 13.88 -17.52 -45.27
CA GLU A 107 13.64 -18.96 -45.09
C GLU A 107 12.51 -19.26 -44.10
N ASP A 108 12.25 -18.37 -43.14
CA ASP A 108 11.19 -18.54 -42.13
C ASP A 108 9.79 -18.14 -42.63
N ARG A 109 9.70 -17.46 -43.78
CA ARG A 109 8.44 -16.88 -44.29
C ARG A 109 7.63 -17.84 -45.15
N VAL A 110 8.23 -18.89 -45.70
CA VAL A 110 7.59 -19.72 -46.73
C VAL A 110 7.88 -21.19 -46.49
N ARG A 111 6.82 -22.03 -46.44
CA ARG A 111 6.93 -23.49 -46.31
C ARG A 111 6.25 -24.18 -47.48
N LEU A 112 7.03 -24.94 -48.27
CA LEU A 112 6.48 -25.81 -49.31
C LEU A 112 5.83 -27.04 -48.66
N VAL A 113 4.51 -27.07 -48.64
CA VAL A 113 3.73 -28.23 -48.17
C VAL A 113 3.23 -29.00 -49.39
N LYS A 114 3.67 -30.25 -49.55
CA LYS A 114 3.12 -31.16 -50.55
C LYS A 114 1.73 -31.63 -50.10
N MET A 115 0.72 -31.40 -50.91
CA MET A 115 -0.65 -31.85 -50.66
C MET A 115 -1.07 -32.84 -51.76
N LYS A 116 -1.92 -33.82 -51.41
CA LYS A 116 -2.53 -34.72 -52.40
C LYS A 116 -3.43 -33.89 -53.31
N ALA A 117 -3.35 -34.12 -54.61
CA ALA A 117 -4.24 -33.51 -55.56
C ALA A 117 -5.68 -33.97 -55.29
N GLU A 118 -6.59 -33.02 -55.13
CA GLU A 118 -8.01 -33.31 -55.06
C GLU A 118 -8.46 -33.69 -56.48
N SER A 119 -8.73 -34.97 -56.71
CA SER A 119 -9.36 -35.39 -57.95
C SER A 119 -10.82 -34.98 -57.86
N THR A 120 -11.24 -34.04 -58.70
CA THR A 120 -12.64 -33.85 -59.03
C THR A 120 -13.15 -35.19 -59.57
N LYS A 121 -13.77 -36.01 -58.71
CA LYS A 121 -14.69 -37.02 -59.19
C LYS A 121 -15.86 -36.22 -59.75
N GLU A 122 -15.86 -36.13 -61.07
CA GLU A 122 -17.06 -35.82 -61.84
C GLU A 122 -18.21 -36.59 -61.21
N ALA A 123 -19.20 -35.85 -60.72
CA ALA A 123 -20.50 -36.38 -60.40
C ALA A 123 -21.08 -36.94 -61.71
N SER A 124 -20.77 -38.19 -61.99
CA SER A 124 -21.53 -39.01 -62.92
C SER A 124 -22.91 -39.24 -62.29
N GLU A 125 -23.93 -38.80 -63.02
CA GLU A 125 -25.35 -39.19 -62.99
C GLU A 125 -25.70 -40.47 -62.21
#